data_AF-A0A252BJ89-F1
#
_entry.id   AF-A0A252BJ89-F1
#
_cell.length_a   1.000
_cell.length_b   1.000
_cell.length_c   1.000
_cell.angle_alpha   90.00
_cell.angle_beta   90.00
_cell.angle_gamma   90.00
#
_symmetry.space_group_name_H-M   'P 1'
#
loop_
_entity.id
_entity.type
_entity.pdbx_description
1 polymer ?
#
loop_
_entity_poly.entity_id
_entity_poly.type
_entity_poly.pdbx_seq_one_letter_code
_entity_poly.pdbx_strand_id
1 'polypeptide(L)' 'MATDTLIQEAGALGQELLPVLGGFIIEKLDPNCDTVAAKAALVGLAGNIASLVTALETKTTTTEAAATA' A
#
# COMPACT_ATOMS: atom_id res chain seq x y z
N MET A 1 -19.24 2.59 -6.13
CA MET A 1 -18.59 3.43 -7.15
C MET A 1 -17.93 4.66 -6.56
N ALA A 2 -18.63 5.68 -6.04
CA ALA A 2 -17.95 6.89 -5.52
C ALA A 2 -17.05 6.63 -4.27
N THR A 3 -17.48 5.73 -3.37
CA THR A 3 -16.71 5.35 -2.18
C THR A 3 -15.48 4.51 -2.53
N ASP A 4 -15.58 3.64 -3.55
CA ASP A 4 -14.45 2.82 -4.02
C ASP A 4 -13.33 3.67 -4.60
N THR A 5 -13.68 4.72 -5.36
CA THR A 5 -12.70 5.67 -5.92
C THR A 5 -11.95 6.43 -4.83
N LEU A 6 -12.65 6.91 -3.79
CA LEU A 6 -12.02 7.59 -2.66
C LEU A 6 -11.11 6.65 -1.84
N ILE A 7 -11.49 5.39 -1.69
CA ILE A 7 -10.67 4.38 -1.00
C ILE A 7 -9.41 4.05 -1.81
N GLN A 8 -9.52 3.95 -3.13
CA GLN A 8 -8.36 3.74 -4.01
C GLN A 8 -7.41 4.94 -3.99
N GLU A 9 -7.92 6.17 -4.05
CA GLU A 9 -7.09 7.38 -3.95
C GLU A 9 -6.43 7.50 -2.57
N ALA A 10 -7.17 7.21 -1.49
CA ALA A 10 -6.61 7.18 -0.14
C ALA A 10 -5.54 6.08 0.03
N GLY A 11 -5.73 4.93 -0.64
CA GLY A 11 -4.74 3.85 -0.68
C GLY A 11 -3.46 4.25 -1.42
N ALA A 12 -3.59 4.93 -2.56
CA ALA A 12 -2.45 5.45 -3.31
C ALA A 12 -1.67 6.52 -2.52
N LEU A 13 -2.38 7.47 -1.92
CA LEU A 13 -1.80 8.46 -1.01
C LEU A 13 -1.12 7.80 0.20
N GLY A 14 -1.76 6.79 0.79
CA GLY A 14 -1.19 6.02 1.89
C GLY A 14 0.10 5.30 1.51
N GLN A 15 0.18 4.73 0.31
CA GLN A 15 1.40 4.09 -0.21
C GLN A 15 2.53 5.08 -0.48
N GLU A 16 2.22 6.29 -0.96
CA GLU A 16 3.24 7.33 -1.14
C GLU A 16 3.76 7.89 0.18
N LEU A 17 2.90 7.99 1.19
CA LEU A 17 3.25 8.56 2.49
C LEU A 17 3.91 7.56 3.44
N LEU A 18 3.66 6.26 3.29
CA LEU A 18 4.19 5.18 4.15
C LEU A 18 5.73 5.20 4.28
N PRO A 19 6.51 5.35 3.19
CA PRO A 19 7.96 5.41 3.27
C PRO A 19 8.47 6.69 3.95
N VAL A 20 7.77 7.80 3.75
CA VAL A 20 8.14 9.11 4.30
C VAL A 20 7.84 9.16 5.80
N LEU A 21 6.61 8.85 6.19
CA LEU A 21 6.17 8.81 7.59
C LEU A 21 6.88 7.70 8.37
N GLY A 22 6.99 6.51 7.79
CA GLY A 22 7.70 5.39 8.40
C GLY A 22 9.20 5.69 8.59
N GLY A 23 9.85 6.30 7.60
CA GLY A 23 11.23 6.74 7.72
C GLY A 23 11.43 7.77 8.84
N PHE A 24 10.50 8.73 8.97
CA PHE A 24 10.55 9.75 10.02
C PHE A 24 10.35 9.16 11.43
N ILE A 25 9.43 8.19 11.57
CA ILE A 25 9.19 7.49 12.83
C ILE A 25 10.42 6.66 13.23
N ILE A 26 11.04 5.96 12.29
CA ILE A 26 12.24 5.15 12.53
C ILE A 26 13.41 6.04 12.97
N GLU A 27 13.62 7.17 12.30
CA GLU A 27 14.66 8.15 12.67
C GLU A 27 14.43 8.75 14.07
N LYS A 28 13.17 8.86 14.52
CA LYS A 28 12.82 9.29 15.89
C LYS A 28 12.97 8.19 16.93
N LEU A 29 12.76 6.93 16.57
CA LEU A 29 12.87 5.77 17.46
C LEU A 29 14.33 5.34 17.64
N ASP A 30 15.13 5.37 16.57
CA ASP A 30 16.56 5.09 16.59
C ASP A 30 17.30 6.03 15.64
N PRO A 31 17.98 7.07 16.17
CA PRO A 31 18.71 8.04 15.36
C PRO A 31 19.97 7.46 14.69
N ASN A 32 20.40 6.25 15.04
CA ASN A 32 21.50 5.56 14.35
C ASN A 32 21.00 4.59 13.28
N CYS A 33 19.68 4.48 13.09
CA CYS A 33 19.11 3.59 12.10
C CYS A 33 19.50 4.06 10.68
N ASP A 34 19.82 3.10 9.82
CA ASP A 34 20.03 3.36 8.39
C ASP A 34 18.68 3.71 7.74
N THR A 35 18.38 5.01 7.74
CA THR A 35 17.13 5.55 7.21
C THR A 35 16.97 5.30 5.71
N VAL A 36 18.07 5.08 4.97
CA VAL A 36 18.03 4.76 3.55
C VAL A 36 17.55 3.32 3.36
N ALA A 37 18.13 2.37 4.08
CA ALA A 37 17.69 0.97 4.07
C ALA A 37 16.26 0.81 4.60
N ALA A 38 15.90 1.55 5.66
CA ALA A 38 14.56 1.54 6.22
C ALA A 38 13.50 2.10 5.24
N LYS A 39 13.81 3.22 4.56
CA LYS A 39 12.94 3.76 3.50
C LYS A 39 12.78 2.77 2.35
N ALA A 40 13.85 2.11 1.91
CA ALA A 40 13.79 1.10 0.86
C ALA A 40 12.89 -0.09 1.26
N ALA A 41 12.97 -0.56 2.51
CA ALA A 41 12.10 -1.60 3.04
C ALA A 41 10.62 -1.17 3.07
N LEU A 42 10.35 0.08 3.45
CA LEU A 42 8.99 0.65 3.47
C LEU A 42 8.41 0.82 2.06
N VAL A 43 9.22 1.21 1.07
CA VAL A 43 8.81 1.23 -0.34
C VAL A 43 8.46 -0.18 -0.82
N GLY A 44 9.28 -1.18 -0.48
CA GLY A 44 8.98 -2.58 -0.80
C GLY A 44 7.68 -3.08 -0.16
N LEU A 45 7.42 -2.69 1.10
CA LEU A 45 6.16 -3.00 1.79
C LEU A 45 4.95 -2.34 1.10
N ALA A 46 5.06 -1.06 0.74
CA ALA A 46 4.00 -0.35 0.01
C ALA A 46 3.69 -1.03 -1.33
N GLY A 47 4.72 -1.44 -2.09
CA GLY A 47 4.54 -2.19 -3.34
C GLY A 47 3.89 -3.56 -3.16
N ASN A 48 4.23 -4.28 -2.09
CA ASN A 48 3.59 -5.56 -1.76
C ASN A 48 2.11 -5.38 -1.41
N ILE A 49 1.77 -4.32 -0.67
CA ILE A 49 0.38 -3.97 -0.34
C ILE A 49 -0.39 -3.63 -1.62
N ALA A 50 0.19 -2.85 -2.54
CA ALA A 50 -0.44 -2.54 -3.84
C ALA A 50 -0.77 -3.82 -4.64
N SER A 51 0.21 -4.72 -4.73
CA SER A 51 0.06 -6.00 -5.43
C SER A 51 -1.03 -6.87 -4.79
N LEU A 52 -1.13 -6.86 -3.46
CA LEU A 52 -2.19 -7.57 -2.75
C LEU A 52 -3.58 -6.99 -3.06
N VAL A 53 -3.72 -5.66 -3.10
CA VAL A 53 -4.98 -4.99 -3.47
C VAL A 53 -5.38 -5.37 -4.89
N THR A 54 -4.48 -5.28 -5.87
CA THR A 54 -4.76 -5.70 -7.25
C THR A 54 -5.19 -7.17 -7.34
N ALA A 55 -4.51 -8.05 -6.60
CA ALA A 55 -4.85 -9.48 -6.58
C ALA A 55 -6.25 -9.73 -5.98
N LEU A 56 -6.63 -9.00 -4.93
CA LEU A 56 -7.95 -9.09 -4.31
C LEU A 56 -9.04 -8.56 -5.26
N GLU A 57 -8.83 -7.41 -5.90
CA GLU A 57 -9.76 -6.86 -6.90
C GLU A 57 -9.98 -7.82 -8.10
N THR A 58 -8.90 -8.44 -8.58
CA THR A 58 -8.96 -9.43 -9.68
C THR A 58 -9.75 -10.69 -9.26
N LYS A 59 -9.61 -11.12 -8.01
CA LYS A 59 -10.33 -12.30 -7.51
C LYS A 59 -11.82 -12.02 -7.28
N THR A 60 -12.17 -10.81 -6.84
CA THR A 60 -13.56 -10.35 -6.67
C THR A 60 -14.28 -10.29 -8.02
N THR A 61 -13.64 -9.72 -9.05
CA THR A 61 -14.22 -9.61 -10.40
C THR A 61 -14.42 -10.97 -11.08
N THR A 62 -13.53 -11.94 -10.85
CA THR A 62 -13.70 -13.31 -11.36
C THR A 62 -14.90 -14.01 -10.73
N THR A 63 -15.21 -13.73 -9.46
CA THR A 63 -16.33 -14.35 -8.74
C THR A 63 -17.68 -13.78 -9.20
N GLU A 64 -17.77 -12.47 -9.46
CA GLU A 64 -18.98 -11.87 -10.01
C GLU A 64 -19.29 -12.36 -11.43
N ALA A 65 -18.28 -12.46 -12.31
CA ALA A 65 -18.48 -12.95 -13.68
C ALA A 65 -18.99 -14.40 -13.73
N ALA A 66 -18.58 -15.25 -12.79
CA ALA A 66 -19.03 -16.64 -12.68
C ALA A 66 -20.45 -16.77 -12.10
N ALA A 67 -20.95 -15.77 -11.35
CA ALA A 67 -22.29 -15.78 -10.77
C ALA A 67 -23.37 -15.30 -11.75
N THR A 68 -22.98 -14.71 -12.88
CA THR A 68 -23.87 -14.23 -13.95
C THR A 68 -23.94 -15.15 -15.20
N ALA A 69 -23.27 -16.31 -15.16
CA ALA A 69 -23.24 -17.29 -16.26
C ALA A 69 -24.19 -18.47 -16.02
#